data_AF-A0A2I7KHC9-F1
#
_entry.id   AF-A0A2I7KHC9-F1
#
_cell.length_a   1.000
_cell.length_b   1.000
_cell.length_c   1.000
_cell.angle_alpha   90.00
_cell.angle_beta   90.00
_cell.angle_gamma   90.00
#
_symmetry.space_group_name_H-M   'P 1'
#
loop_
_entity.id
_entity.type
_entity.pdbx_description
1 polymer ?
#
loop_
_entity_poly.entity_id
_entity_poly.type
_entity_poly.pdbx_seq_one_letter_code
_entity_poly.pdbx_strand_id
1 'polypeptide(L)'
;MITSYSESRNRAFENLHAKDKVRLRNAATGELLHMSGETLTRSIEYAWLGSRHQAEQLRKRAEVNGSDWPFTAIHRSLIENDYPVEKTGPEA
;
A
#
# COMPACT_ATOMS: atom_id res chain seq x y z
N MET A 1 16.61 32.03 -13.37
CA MET A 1 15.52 31.04 -13.44
C MET A 1 16.12 29.64 -13.49
N ILE A 2 16.20 28.93 -12.36
CA ILE A 2 16.71 27.55 -12.31
C ILE A 2 15.87 26.78 -11.28
N THR A 3 14.64 26.42 -11.63
CA THR A 3 13.75 25.68 -10.70
C THR A 3 12.93 24.57 -11.36
N SER A 4 13.08 24.32 -12.67
CA SER A 4 12.21 23.34 -13.38
C SER A 4 12.78 21.91 -13.42
N TYR A 5 14.09 21.73 -13.29
CA TYR A 5 14.74 20.42 -13.50
C TYR A 5 14.75 19.52 -12.25
N SER A 6 14.64 20.08 -11.04
CA SER A 6 14.59 19.33 -9.78
C SER A 6 13.20 18.74 -9.52
N GLU A 7 12.13 19.50 -9.76
CA GLU A 7 10.75 19.05 -9.59
C GLU A 7 10.38 17.91 -10.54
N SER A 8 10.84 17.98 -11.79
CA SER A 8 10.56 16.96 -12.81
C SER A 8 11.24 15.62 -12.48
N ARG A 9 12.48 15.65 -11.99
CA ARG A 9 13.16 14.43 -11.51
C ARG A 9 12.52 13.88 -10.26
N ASN A 10 12.20 14.72 -9.27
CA ASN A 10 11.52 14.25 -8.06
C ASN A 10 10.20 13.59 -8.39
N ARG A 11 9.36 14.19 -9.26
CA ARG A 11 8.12 13.55 -9.73
C ARG A 11 8.37 12.26 -10.50
N ALA A 12 9.41 12.19 -11.33
CA ALA A 12 9.75 10.96 -12.05
C ALA A 12 10.21 9.84 -11.10
N PHE A 13 11.02 10.16 -10.09
CA PHE A 13 11.45 9.22 -9.05
C PHE A 13 10.29 8.82 -8.13
N GLU A 14 9.41 9.75 -7.75
CA GLU A 14 8.20 9.47 -7.00
C GLU A 14 7.25 8.57 -7.80
N ASN A 15 7.09 8.80 -9.11
CA ASN A 15 6.27 7.95 -9.98
C ASN A 15 6.91 6.57 -10.21
N LEU A 16 8.23 6.49 -10.39
CA LEU A 16 8.95 5.20 -10.46
C LEU A 16 8.81 4.43 -9.16
N HIS A 17 8.99 5.09 -8.01
CA HIS A 17 8.84 4.47 -6.70
C HIS A 17 7.40 4.11 -6.38
N ALA A 18 6.43 4.87 -6.88
CA ALA A 18 5.00 4.59 -6.76
C ALA A 18 4.58 3.38 -7.60
N LYS A 19 5.26 3.16 -8.74
CA LYS A 19 4.97 2.04 -9.64
C LYS A 19 5.25 0.70 -8.97
N ASP A 20 6.27 0.56 -8.13
CA ASP A 20 6.56 -0.72 -7.47
C ASP A 20 5.92 -0.88 -6.08
N LYS A 21 4.93 -0.04 -5.75
CA LYS A 21 4.23 -0.15 -4.47
C LYS A 21 3.19 -1.25 -4.48
N VAL A 22 3.19 -2.01 -3.39
CA VAL A 22 2.23 -3.06 -3.10
C VAL A 22 1.45 -2.71 -1.84
N ARG A 23 0.22 -3.20 -1.81
CA ARG A 23 -0.65 -3.25 -0.64
C ARG A 23 -0.75 -4.71 -0.19
N LEU A 24 -1.01 -4.91 1.09
CA LEU A 24 -1.13 -6.25 1.66
C LEU A 24 -2.62 -6.59 1.79
N ARG A 25 -3.10 -7.60 1.06
CA ARG A 25 -4.49 -8.04 1.08
C ARG A 25 -4.61 -9.39 1.78
N ASN A 26 -5.51 -9.47 2.73
CA ASN A 26 -5.90 -10.73 3.35
C ASN A 26 -6.67 -11.57 2.33
N ALA A 27 -6.19 -12.76 2.01
CA ALA A 27 -6.82 -13.63 1.02
C ALA A 27 -8.18 -14.19 1.49
N ALA A 28 -8.39 -14.32 2.80
CA ALA A 28 -9.61 -14.89 3.37
C ALA A 28 -10.75 -13.87 3.44
N THR A 29 -10.47 -12.63 3.83
CA THR A 29 -11.50 -11.58 3.99
C THR A 29 -11.55 -10.60 2.83
N GLY A 30 -10.50 -10.57 2.01
CA GLY A 30 -10.33 -9.59 0.93
C GLY A 30 -9.93 -8.20 1.41
N GLU A 31 -9.82 -7.96 2.72
CA GLU A 31 -9.48 -6.67 3.33
C GLU A 31 -7.97 -6.39 3.25
N LEU A 32 -7.59 -5.12 3.44
CA LEU A 32 -6.21 -4.69 3.38
C LEU A 32 -5.62 -4.55 4.78
N LEU A 33 -4.31 -4.76 4.90
CA LEU A 33 -3.60 -4.42 6.13
C LEU A 33 -3.69 -2.91 6.34
N HIS A 34 -4.11 -2.46 7.51
CA HIS A 34 -4.09 -1.06 7.89
C HIS A 34 -2.65 -0.56 8.05
N MET A 35 -2.41 0.73 7.83
CA MET A 35 -1.07 1.33 7.91
C MET A 35 -0.40 1.18 9.30
N SER A 36 -1.19 0.96 10.36
CA SER A 36 -0.64 0.62 11.70
C SER A 36 0.04 -0.76 11.74
N GLY A 37 -0.28 -1.65 10.79
CA GLY A 37 0.27 -3.01 10.73
C GLY A 37 -0.40 -4.03 11.65
N GLU A 38 -1.43 -3.62 12.38
CA GLU A 38 -2.08 -4.47 13.40
C GLU A 38 -3.53 -4.83 13.04
N THR A 39 -4.22 -3.95 12.31
CA THR A 39 -5.64 -4.10 11.99
C THR A 39 -5.88 -4.28 10.50
N LEU A 40 -7.09 -4.71 10.14
CA LEU A 40 -7.56 -4.76 8.76
C LEU A 40 -8.38 -3.51 8.44
N THR A 41 -8.37 -3.09 7.18
CA THR A 41 -9.17 -1.98 6.68
C THR A 41 -9.66 -2.26 5.26
N ARG A 42 -10.82 -1.68 4.94
CA ARG A 42 -11.36 -1.64 3.56
C ARG A 42 -11.03 -0.33 2.86
N SER A 43 -10.62 0.69 3.62
CA SER A 43 -10.23 1.98 3.05
C SER A 43 -8.81 1.92 2.50
N ILE A 44 -8.69 2.26 1.22
CA ILE A 44 -7.42 2.34 0.51
C ILE A 44 -6.52 3.44 1.09
N GLU A 45 -7.11 4.52 1.61
CA GLU A 45 -6.38 5.65 2.20
C GLU A 45 -5.63 5.23 3.45
N TYR A 46 -6.25 4.38 4.26
CA TYR A 46 -5.67 3.87 5.51
C TYR A 46 -4.94 2.54 5.35
N ALA A 47 -4.93 1.96 4.15
CA ALA A 47 -4.25 0.70 3.90
C ALA A 47 -2.73 0.90 3.77
N TRP A 48 -1.98 -0.05 4.31
CA TRP A 48 -0.54 -0.13 4.24
C TRP A 48 -0.07 -0.10 2.77
N LEU A 49 0.96 0.72 2.51
CA LEU A 49 1.56 0.88 1.19
C LEU A 49 3.08 0.87 1.32
N GLY A 50 3.73 -0.11 0.70
CA GLY A 50 5.17 -0.25 0.77
C GLY A 50 5.74 -0.94 -0.45
N SER A 51 7.03 -1.22 -0.45
CA SER A 51 7.64 -2.07 -1.48
C SER A 51 7.41 -3.54 -1.20
N ARG A 52 7.54 -4.39 -2.23
CA ARG A 52 7.50 -5.84 -2.08
C ARG A 52 8.54 -6.35 -1.08
N HIS A 53 9.72 -5.72 -1.04
CA HIS A 53 10.75 -6.05 -0.06
C HIS A 53 10.29 -5.77 1.38
N GLN A 54 9.65 -4.61 1.64
CA GLN A 54 9.12 -4.29 2.97
C GLN A 54 8.02 -5.27 3.39
N ALA A 55 7.16 -5.67 2.45
CA ALA A 55 6.13 -6.68 2.69
C ALA A 55 6.74 -8.04 3.12
N GLU A 56 7.80 -8.49 2.45
CA GLU A 56 8.53 -9.71 2.84
C GLU A 56 9.18 -9.60 4.22
N GLN A 57 9.68 -8.42 4.61
CA GLN A 57 10.22 -8.23 5.95
C GLN A 57 9.12 -8.32 7.02
N LEU A 58 7.92 -7.81 6.74
CA LEU A 58 6.77 -7.97 7.65
C LEU A 58 6.34 -9.43 7.77
N ARG A 59 6.27 -10.15 6.65
CA ARG A 59 6.02 -11.60 6.62
C ARG A 59 7.01 -12.36 7.49
N LYS A 60 8.31 -12.12 7.31
CA LYS A 60 9.37 -12.74 8.11
C LYS A 60 9.25 -12.43 9.60
N ARG A 61 8.90 -11.18 9.95
CA ARG A 61 8.68 -10.80 11.36
C ARG A 61 7.48 -11.53 11.97
N ALA A 62 6.39 -11.67 11.23
CA ALA A 62 5.23 -12.43 11.69
C ALA A 62 5.57 -13.91 11.88
N GLU A 63 6.30 -14.52 10.93
CA GLU A 63 6.80 -15.89 11.03
C GLU A 63 7.69 -16.10 12.27
N VAL A 64 8.63 -15.18 12.52
CA VAL A 64 9.51 -15.21 13.71
C VAL A 64 8.71 -15.08 15.01
N ASN A 65 7.64 -14.29 15.00
CA ASN A 65 6.74 -14.13 16.14
C ASN A 65 5.70 -15.26 16.28
N GLY A 66 5.75 -16.29 15.42
CA GLY A 66 4.77 -17.38 15.40
C GLY A 66 3.35 -16.94 15.06
N SER A 67 3.19 -15.77 14.43
CA SER A 67 1.91 -15.23 14.00
C SER A 67 1.59 -15.67 12.57
N ASP A 68 0.35 -16.07 12.33
CA ASP A 68 -0.11 -16.36 10.97
C ASP A 68 -0.03 -15.11 10.08
N TRP A 69 0.44 -15.31 8.84
CA TRP A 69 0.55 -14.24 7.85
C TRP A 69 -0.41 -14.49 6.67
N PRO A 70 -1.68 -14.08 6.77
CA PRO A 70 -2.69 -14.33 5.73
C PRO A 70 -2.63 -13.33 4.56
N PHE A 71 -1.59 -12.50 4.49
CA PHE A 71 -1.52 -11.38 3.55
C PHE A 71 -0.74 -11.71 2.28
N THR A 72 -1.33 -11.35 1.15
CA THR A 72 -0.71 -11.38 -0.17
C THR A 72 -0.37 -9.96 -0.61
N ALA A 73 0.87 -9.77 -1.09
CA ALA A 73 1.30 -8.50 -1.67
C ALA A 73 0.70 -8.33 -3.07
N ILE A 74 -0.18 -7.35 -3.22
CA ILE A 74 -0.84 -7.01 -4.48
C ILE A 74 -0.46 -5.62 -4.94
N HIS A 75 -0.26 -5.47 -6.25
CA HIS A 75 0.17 -4.21 -6.83
C HIS A 75 -0.90 -3.12 -6.63
N ARG A 76 -0.47 -1.90 -6.27
CA ARG A 76 -1.39 -0.78 -6.01
C ARG A 76 -2.42 -0.57 -7.12
N SER A 77 -1.98 -0.60 -8.38
CA SER A 77 -2.84 -0.38 -9.55
C SER A 77 -3.92 -1.45 -9.75
N LEU A 78 -3.76 -2.65 -9.18
CA LEU A 78 -4.80 -3.68 -9.26
C LEU A 78 -5.93 -3.43 -8.26
N ILE A 79 -5.69 -2.70 -7.18
CA ILE A 79 -6.73 -2.35 -6.20
C ILE A 79 -7.50 -1.11 -6.65
N GLU A 80 -6.81 -0.06 -7.09
CA GLU A 80 -7.44 1.22 -7.45
C GLU A 80 -8.39 1.12 -8.65
N ASN A 81 -8.29 0.06 -9.46
CA ASN A 81 -9.23 -0.22 -10.55
C ASN A 81 -10.44 -1.07 -10.12
N ASP A 82 -10.31 -1.86 -9.05
CA ASP A 82 -11.34 -2.82 -8.59
C ASP A 82 -12.22 -2.23 -7.48
N TYR A 83 -11.67 -1.30 -6.73
CA TYR A 83 -12.40 -0.48 -5.76
C TYR A 83 -12.61 0.89 -6.40
N PRO A 84 -13.84 1.26 -6.83
CA PRO A 84 -14.12 2.65 -7.06
C PRO A 84 -13.76 3.37 -5.76
N VAL A 85 -12.85 4.33 -5.85
CA VAL A 85 -12.56 5.24 -4.74
C VAL A 85 -13.87 5.98 -4.50
N GLU A 86 -14.74 5.43 -3.64
CA GLU A 86 -15.78 6.21 -3.02
C GLU A 86 -15.02 7.30 -2.30
N LYS A 87 -15.01 8.49 -2.93
CA LYS A 87 -14.61 9.71 -2.28
C LYS A 87 -15.64 9.92 -1.18
N THR A 88 -15.46 9.27 -0.04
CA THR A 88 -15.99 9.79 1.21
C THR A 88 -15.22 11.06 1.49
N GLY A 89 -15.63 12.13 0.80
CA GLY A 89 -15.35 13.47 1.26
C GLY A 89 -15.92 13.60 2.68
N PRO A 90 -15.32 14.44 3.53
CA PRO A 90 -15.98 14.76 4.78
C PRO A 90 -17.36 15.36 4.46
N GLU A 91 -18.40 14.63 4.85
CA GLU A 91 -19.76 15.12 4.94
C GLU A 91 -19.83 16.11 6.10
N ALA A 92 -20.34 17.31 5.79
CA ALA A 92 -20.78 18.41 6.66
C ALA A 92 -19.74 19.15 7.51
#